data_AF-A0A842MC10-F1
#
_entry.id   AF-A0A842MC10-F1
#
_cell.length_a   1.000
_cell.length_b   1.000
_cell.length_c   1.000
_cell.angle_alpha   90.00
_cell.angle_beta   90.00
_cell.angle_gamma   90.00
#
_symmetry.space_group_name_H-M   'P 1'
#
loop_
_entity.id
_entity.type
_entity.pdbx_description
1 polymer ?
#
loop_
_entity_poly.entity_id
_entity_poly.type
_entity_poly.pdbx_seq_one_letter_code
_entity_poly.pdbx_strand_id
1 'polypeptide(L)'
;MDGCTSLQVLRHVTFPLIMPGVITAAIFAFIGAWNEFLFALVITTSRRTLPVGMMIFASQLQGIEWTTMAAVGVIIMIPVFILSLTVREHFVSGIIMGAVK
;
A
#
# COMPACT_ATOMS: atom_id res chain seq x y z
N MET A 1 -33.88 -21.21 2.90
CA MET A 1 -34.40 -21.47 4.25
C MET A 1 -33.20 -21.73 5.17
N ASP A 2 -32.39 -20.71 5.47
CA ASP A 2 -31.22 -20.86 6.38
C ASP A 2 -31.24 -19.90 7.58
N GLY A 3 -32.31 -19.12 7.76
CA GLY A 3 -32.48 -18.24 8.95
C GLY A 3 -31.47 -17.10 9.10
N CYS A 4 -30.54 -16.92 8.17
CA CYS A 4 -29.49 -15.90 8.25
C CYS A 4 -30.07 -14.48 8.10
N THR A 5 -29.71 -13.61 9.05
CA THR A 5 -29.92 -12.17 8.94
C THR A 5 -29.07 -11.57 7.81
N SER A 6 -29.48 -10.44 7.23
CA SER A 6 -28.75 -9.80 6.11
C SER A 6 -27.28 -9.52 6.46
N LEU A 7 -26.98 -9.20 7.72
CA LEU A 7 -25.61 -9.00 8.20
C LEU A 7 -24.80 -10.30 8.22
N GLN A 8 -25.42 -11.44 8.57
CA GLN A 8 -24.77 -12.75 8.52
C GLN A 8 -24.46 -13.16 7.08
N VAL A 9 -25.37 -12.91 6.13
CA VAL A 9 -25.12 -13.17 4.70
C VAL A 9 -23.96 -12.33 4.18
N LEU A 10 -23.95 -11.03 4.48
CA LEU A 10 -22.85 -10.14 4.09
C LEU A 10 -21.51 -10.66 4.61
N ARG A 11 -21.42 -11.00 5.89
CA ARG A 11 -20.15 -11.36 6.54
C ARG A 11 -19.66 -12.76 6.18
N HIS A 12 -20.54 -13.74 6.04
CA HIS A 12 -20.14 -15.16 5.88
C HIS A 12 -20.19 -15.65 4.43
N VAL A 13 -20.95 -14.98 3.55
CA VAL A 13 -21.11 -15.40 2.16
C VAL A 13 -20.48 -14.37 1.23
N THR A 14 -20.92 -13.12 1.29
CA THR A 14 -20.47 -12.10 0.35
C THR A 14 -19.02 -11.67 0.60
N PHE A 15 -18.65 -11.39 1.86
CA PHE A 15 -17.33 -10.86 2.22
C PHE A 15 -16.17 -11.81 1.85
N PRO A 16 -16.24 -13.13 2.15
CA PRO A 16 -15.19 -14.07 1.73
C PRO A 16 -15.10 -14.21 0.21
N LEU A 17 -16.25 -14.13 -0.49
CA LEU A 17 -16.30 -14.22 -1.96
C LEU A 17 -15.60 -13.03 -2.64
N ILE A 18 -15.75 -11.82 -2.09
CA ILE A 18 -15.10 -10.61 -2.61
C ILE A 18 -13.70 -10.37 -2.03
N MET A 19 -13.27 -11.19 -1.06
CA MET A 19 -12.01 -11.00 -0.33
C MET A 19 -10.78 -10.83 -1.25
N PRO A 20 -10.62 -11.60 -2.35
CA PRO A 20 -9.49 -11.40 -3.27
C PRO A 20 -9.47 -10.00 -3.90
N GLY A 21 -10.65 -9.47 -4.23
CA GLY A 21 -10.79 -8.10 -4.75
C GLY A 21 -10.50 -7.04 -3.69
N VAL A 22 -10.96 -7.25 -2.46
CA VAL A 22 -10.70 -6.35 -1.32
C VAL A 22 -9.20 -6.30 -1.01
N ILE A 23 -8.51 -7.44 -0.99
CA ILE A 23 -7.05 -7.51 -0.79
C ILE A 23 -6.33 -6.71 -1.88
N THR A 24 -6.72 -6.90 -3.15
CA THR A 24 -6.12 -6.19 -4.28
C THR A 24 -6.30 -4.66 -4.14
N ALA A 25 -7.52 -4.21 -3.85
CA ALA A 25 -7.81 -2.79 -3.64
C ALA A 25 -7.04 -2.22 -2.42
N ALA A 26 -6.95 -2.98 -1.33
CA ALA A 26 -6.22 -2.57 -0.13
C ALA A 26 -4.72 -2.42 -0.41
N ILE A 27 -4.12 -3.29 -1.23
CA ILE A 27 -2.71 -3.19 -1.60
C ILE A 27 -2.47 -1.94 -2.46
N PHE A 28 -3.32 -1.67 -3.45
CA PHE A 28 -3.22 -0.44 -4.25
C PHE A 28 -3.38 0.81 -3.40
N ALA A 29 -4.35 0.81 -2.48
CA ALA A 29 -4.55 1.91 -1.54
C ALA A 29 -3.32 2.12 -0.64
N PHE A 30 -2.72 1.03 -0.15
CA PHE A 30 -1.47 1.09 0.62
C PHE A 30 -0.33 1.66 -0.21
N ILE A 31 -0.10 1.18 -1.43
CA ILE A 31 0.97 1.67 -2.30
C ILE A 31 0.77 3.18 -2.57
N GLY A 32 -0.45 3.62 -2.82
CA GLY A 32 -0.76 5.04 -2.97
C GLY A 32 -0.45 5.85 -1.72
N ALA A 33 -0.98 5.43 -0.56
CA ALA A 33 -0.77 6.14 0.71
C ALA A 33 0.69 6.12 1.18
N TRP A 34 1.44 5.04 0.90
CA TRP A 34 2.85 4.91 1.27
C TRP A 34 3.76 5.83 0.46
N ASN A 35 3.44 6.03 -0.82
CA ASN A 35 4.20 6.92 -1.72
C ASN A 35 3.76 8.39 -1.62
N GLU A 36 2.69 8.69 -0.88
CA GLU A 36 2.17 10.05 -0.77
C GLU A 36 3.13 10.95 0.00
N PHE A 37 3.81 11.82 -0.74
CA PHE A 37 4.82 12.72 -0.19
C PHE A 37 4.28 14.12 0.10
N LEU A 38 3.52 14.72 -0.83
CA LEU A 38 3.13 16.13 -0.74
C LEU A 38 2.13 16.36 0.39
N PHE A 39 1.12 15.49 0.48
CA PHE A 39 0.12 15.61 1.55
C PHE A 39 0.76 15.44 2.93
N ALA A 40 1.64 14.45 3.07
CA ALA A 40 2.37 14.20 4.31
C ALA A 40 3.28 15.37 4.67
N LEU A 41 3.98 15.97 3.70
CA LEU A 41 4.86 17.12 3.92
C LEU A 41 4.08 18.34 4.45
N VAL A 42 2.88 18.58 3.93
CA VAL A 42 2.08 19.76 4.29
C VAL A 42 1.41 19.61 5.66
N ILE A 43 0.93 18.41 6.00
CA ILE A 43 0.07 18.23 7.19
C ILE A 43 0.86 17.73 8.41
N THR A 44 2.01 17.09 8.21
CA THR A 44 2.81 16.58 9.33
C THR A 44 3.84 17.59 9.81
N THR A 45 3.83 17.89 11.12
CA THR A 45 4.82 18.79 11.74
C THR A 45 5.88 18.00 12.51
N SER A 46 5.47 17.22 13.51
CA SER A 46 6.36 16.43 14.39
C SER A 46 6.38 14.94 14.07
N ARG A 47 5.32 14.40 13.45
CA ARG A 47 5.19 12.98 13.08
C ARG A 47 5.30 12.81 11.58
N ARG A 48 6.51 12.97 11.06
CA ARG A 48 6.79 12.86 9.61
C ARG A 48 6.74 11.41 9.17
N THR A 49 6.22 11.18 7.97
CA THR A 49 6.30 9.87 7.31
C THR A 49 7.74 9.61 6.87
N LEU A 50 8.10 8.33 6.66
CA LEU A 50 9.45 7.95 6.23
C LEU A 50 9.94 8.72 4.98
N PRO A 51 9.14 8.86 3.89
CA PRO A 51 9.55 9.64 2.72
C PRO A 51 9.83 11.12 3.03
N VAL A 52 9.04 11.74 3.91
CA VAL A 52 9.23 13.13 4.32
C VAL A 52 10.43 13.27 5.26
N GLY A 53 10.63 12.30 6.15
CA GLY A 53 11.76 12.25 7.09
C GLY A 53 13.12 12.15 6.39
N MET A 54 13.17 11.51 5.21
CA MET A 54 14.38 11.43 4.39
C MET A 54 14.96 12.81 4.04
N MET A 55 14.14 13.86 3.96
CA MET A 55 14.61 15.20 3.64
C MET A 55 15.62 15.77 4.65
N ILE A 56 15.72 15.21 5.86
CA ILE A 56 16.73 15.61 6.85
C ILE A 56 18.15 15.37 6.31
N PHE A 57 18.34 14.37 5.44
CA PHE A 57 19.62 14.06 4.79
C PHE A 57 19.91 14.95 3.56
N ALA A 58 18.94 15.73 3.11
CA ALA A 58 19.10 16.75 2.08
C ALA A 58 19.24 18.14 2.73
N SER A 59 20.24 18.29 3.60
CA SER A 59 20.47 19.51 4.37
C SER A 59 21.05 20.61 3.48
N GLN A 60 20.46 21.81 3.51
CA GLN A 60 21.02 22.96 2.81
C GLN A 60 22.31 23.48 3.45
N LEU A 61 22.54 23.19 4.73
CA LEU A 61 23.69 23.70 5.50
C LEU A 61 24.91 22.78 5.43
N GLN A 62 24.69 21.46 5.34
CA GLN A 62 25.75 20.45 5.36
C GLN A 62 25.98 19.80 3.99
N GLY A 63 25.12 20.09 3.00
CA GLY A 63 25.09 19.39 1.73
C GLY A 63 24.21 18.14 1.79
N ILE A 64 24.05 17.49 0.64
CA ILE A 64 23.22 16.29 0.49
C ILE A 64 24.06 15.05 0.82
N GLU A 65 23.62 14.29 1.81
CA GLU A 65 24.22 13.02 2.23
C GLU A 65 23.71 11.88 1.33
N TRP A 66 24.19 11.83 0.08
CA TRP A 66 23.71 10.91 -0.96
C TRP A 66 23.72 9.43 -0.54
N THR A 67 24.78 8.98 0.13
CA THR A 67 24.92 7.59 0.59
C THR A 67 23.84 7.22 1.60
N THR A 68 23.61 8.08 2.58
CA THR A 68 22.59 7.86 3.62
C THR A 68 21.19 7.96 3.03
N MET A 69 20.95 8.92 2.14
CA MET A 69 19.68 9.09 1.44
C MET A 69 19.34 7.86 0.57
N ALA A 70 20.32 7.32 -0.15
CA ALA A 70 20.16 6.10 -0.94
C ALA A 70 19.86 4.88 -0.05
N ALA A 71 20.57 4.71 1.06
CA ALA A 71 20.32 3.61 2.01
C ALA A 71 18.91 3.66 2.60
N VAL A 72 18.46 4.86 3.02
CA VAL A 72 17.08 5.06 3.50
C VAL A 72 16.07 4.82 2.37
N GLY A 73 16.39 5.21 1.14
CA GLY A 73 15.55 4.96 -0.04
C GLY A 73 15.31 3.47 -0.28
N VAL A 74 16.36 2.66 -0.17
CA VAL A 74 16.22 1.19 -0.24
C VAL A 74 15.29 0.68 0.85
N ILE A 75 15.43 1.15 2.10
CA ILE A 75 14.56 0.74 3.21
C ILE A 75 13.09 1.12 2.94
N ILE A 76 12.84 2.32 2.42
CA ILE A 76 11.48 2.78 2.07
C ILE A 76 10.85 1.93 0.96
N MET A 77 11.64 1.39 0.04
CA MET A 77 11.15 0.52 -1.04
C MET A 77 10.77 -0.89 -0.54
N ILE A 78 11.31 -1.38 0.58
CA ILE A 78 11.09 -2.76 1.06
C ILE A 78 9.60 -3.13 1.19
N PRO A 79 8.73 -2.33 1.84
CA PRO A 79 7.33 -2.71 2.03
C PRO A 79 6.57 -2.80 0.70
N VAL A 80 6.80 -1.84 -0.20
CA VAL A 80 6.19 -1.83 -1.54
C VAL A 80 6.69 -3.02 -2.35
N PHE A 81 7.98 -3.34 -2.25
CA PHE A 81 8.56 -4.50 -2.92
C PHE A 81 7.91 -5.80 -2.44
N ILE A 82 7.78 -6.00 -1.12
CA ILE A 82 7.12 -7.17 -0.53
C ILE A 82 5.67 -7.30 -1.01
N LEU A 83 4.91 -6.21 -0.98
CA LEU A 83 3.53 -6.20 -1.47
C LEU A 83 3.45 -6.46 -2.98
N SER A 84 4.41 -5.97 -3.77
CA SER A 84 4.44 -6.25 -5.19
C SER A 84 4.63 -7.74 -5.49
N LEU A 85 5.31 -8.49 -4.62
CA LEU A 85 5.46 -9.94 -4.77
C LEU A 85 4.15 -10.67 -4.51
N THR A 86 3.36 -10.25 -3.51
CA THR A 86 2.08 -10.89 -3.18
C THR A 86 1.00 -10.60 -4.23
N VAL A 87 1.05 -9.43 -4.86
CA VAL A 87 0.11 -9.02 -5.91
C VAL A 87 0.27 -9.84 -7.19
N ARG A 88 1.49 -10.28 -7.54
CA ARG A 88 1.77 -10.98 -8.81
C ARG A 88 0.87 -12.22 -8.99
N GLU A 89 0.65 -13.01 -7.94
CA GLU A 89 -0.22 -14.19 -8.04
C GLU A 89 -1.70 -13.82 -8.18
N HIS A 90 -2.15 -12.76 -7.51
CA HIS A 90 -3.55 -12.31 -7.54
C HIS A 90 -3.92 -11.63 -8.86
N PHE A 91 -2.98 -10.91 -9.48
CA PHE A 91 -3.18 -10.27 -10.79
C PHE A 91 -3.39 -11.29 -11.91
N VAL A 92 -2.66 -12.41 -11.89
CA VAL A 92 -2.80 -13.48 -12.90
C VAL A 92 -4.17 -14.16 -12.77
N SER A 93 -4.67 -14.37 -11.56
CA SER A 93 -6.00 -14.98 -11.34
C SER A 93 -7.15 -14.02 -11.69
N GLY A 94 -7.03 -12.73 -11.36
CA GLY A 94 -8.08 -11.73 -11.58
C GLY A 94 -8.33 -11.36 -13.05
N ILE A 95 -7.29 -11.35 -13.88
CA ILE A 95 -7.41 -11.05 -15.33
C ILE A 95 -8.14 -12.19 -16.06
N ILE A 96 -7.93 -13.44 -15.66
CA ILE A 96 -8.54 -14.62 -16.32
C ILE A 96 -10.03 -14.74 -15.97
N MET A 97 -10.45 -14.38 -14.75
CA MET A 97 -11.87 -14.40 -14.37
C MET A 97 -12.72 -13.34 -15.08
N GLY A 98 -12.13 -12.24 -15.57
CA GLY A 98 -12.81 -11.26 -16.43
C GLY A 98 -12.87 -11.65 -17.91
N ALA A 99 -12.04 -12.60 -18.35
CA ALA A 99 -11.91 -13.04 -19.74
C ALA A 99 -12.84 -14.20 -20.12
N VAL A 100 -13.47 -14.85 -19.14
CA VAL A 100 -14.50 -15.87 -19.38
C VAL A 100 -15.87 -15.28 -19.08
N LYS A 101 -16.49 -14.74 -20.12
CA LYS A 101 -17.94 -14.56 -20.25
C LYS A 101 -18.42 -15.35 -21.46
#